data_AF-A0A7C4XS61-F1
#
_entry.id   AF-A0A7C4XS61-F1
#
_cell.length_a   1.000
_cell.length_b   1.000
_cell.length_c   1.000
_cell.angle_alpha   90.00
_cell.angle_beta   90.00
_cell.angle_gamma   90.00
#
_symmetry.space_group_name_H-M   'P 1'
#
loop_
_entity.id
_entity.type
_entity.pdbx_description
1 polymer ?
#
loop_
_entity_poly.entity_id
_entity_poly.type
_entity_poly.pdbx_seq_one_letter_code
_entity_poly.pdbx_strand_id
1 'polypeptide(L)'
;MTNPFARFVVLPVLWLAQALILLVVELVAAMLVYIYLNLFHLETFGGLVRLARDVLDIFRQQFEYWLPSAANPAYATLLGELGPKSILLLLIGLVVATVIRSLARAVSVSPLSRAHRHSRA
;
A
#
# COMPACT_ATOMS: atom_id res chain seq x y z
N MET A 1 16.33 33.57 -16.60
CA MET A 1 16.05 33.69 -15.15
C MET A 1 14.76 32.94 -14.84
N THR A 2 14.81 31.70 -14.33
CA THR A 2 13.59 30.99 -13.90
C THR A 2 13.17 31.49 -12.53
N ASN A 3 11.93 31.99 -12.40
CA ASN A 3 11.41 32.54 -11.15
C ASN A 3 11.57 31.53 -9.99
N PRO A 4 12.20 31.92 -8.85
CA PRO A 4 12.38 31.02 -7.71
C PRO A 4 11.04 30.55 -7.16
N PHE A 5 10.01 31.40 -7.23
CA PHE A 5 8.64 31.09 -6.83
C PHE A 5 8.01 29.94 -7.64
N ALA A 6 8.31 29.87 -8.95
CA ALA A 6 7.81 28.79 -9.80
C ALA A 6 8.39 27.43 -9.39
N ARG A 7 9.63 27.36 -8.88
CA ARG A 7 10.22 26.10 -8.39
C ARG A 7 9.54 25.60 -7.11
N PHE A 8 9.17 26.51 -6.21
CA PHE A 8 8.47 26.15 -4.96
C PHE A 8 7.08 25.57 -5.19
N VAL A 9 6.41 25.93 -6.30
CA VAL A 9 5.08 25.41 -6.61
C VAL A 9 5.15 24.21 -7.55
N VAL A 10 5.97 24.26 -8.61
CA VAL A 10 6.02 23.22 -9.63
C VAL A 10 6.62 21.92 -9.10
N LEU A 11 7.63 21.98 -8.23
CA LEU A 11 8.27 20.77 -7.70
C LEU A 11 7.29 19.94 -6.84
N PRO A 12 6.62 20.48 -5.81
CA PRO A 12 5.64 19.70 -5.03
C PRO A 12 4.52 19.11 -5.87
N VAL A 13 4.03 19.86 -6.88
CA VAL A 13 2.98 19.37 -7.79
C VAL A 13 3.46 18.16 -8.59
N LEU A 14 4.70 18.17 -9.09
CA LEU A 14 5.28 17.03 -9.80
C LEU A 14 5.47 15.82 -8.87
N TRP A 15 5.95 16.03 -7.64
CA TRP A 15 6.08 14.97 -6.64
C TRP A 15 4.72 14.33 -6.30
N LEU A 16 3.69 15.15 -6.12
CA LEU A 16 2.34 14.69 -5.86
C LEU A 16 1.78 13.90 -7.04
N ALA A 17 1.94 14.41 -8.26
CA ALA A 17 1.50 13.72 -9.48
C ALA A 17 2.19 12.35 -9.62
N GLN A 18 3.50 12.27 -9.37
CA GLN A 18 4.24 11.02 -9.40
C GLN A 18 3.77 10.03 -8.32
N ALA A 19 3.53 10.51 -7.09
CA ALA A 19 3.00 9.69 -6.00
C ALA A 19 1.61 9.14 -6.33
N LEU A 20 0.74 9.94 -6.93
CA LEU A 20 -0.60 9.53 -7.37
C LEU A 20 -0.53 8.46 -8.46
N ILE A 21 0.32 8.65 -9.48
CA ILE A 21 0.51 7.65 -10.54
C ILE A 21 1.00 6.32 -9.95
N LEU A 22 1.98 6.38 -9.06
CA LEU A 22 2.52 5.18 -8.42
C LEU A 22 1.44 4.46 -7.58
N LEU A 23 0.62 5.21 -6.84
CA LEU A 23 -0.47 4.66 -6.06
C LEU A 23 -1.50 3.92 -6.95
N VAL A 24 -1.83 4.47 -8.11
CA VAL A 24 -2.73 3.81 -9.07
C VAL A 24 -2.12 2.50 -9.58
N VAL A 25 -0.83 2.50 -9.92
CA VAL A 25 -0.12 1.28 -10.35
C VAL A 25 -0.12 0.23 -9.25
N GLU A 26 0.17 0.62 -8.00
CA GLU A 26 0.16 -0.27 -6.84
C GLU A 26 -1.23 -0.87 -6.60
N LEU A 27 -2.29 -0.06 -6.71
CA LEU A 27 -3.67 -0.50 -6.55
C LEU A 27 -4.08 -1.53 -7.61
N VAL A 28 -3.78 -1.26 -8.88
CA VAL A 28 -4.08 -2.18 -9.98
C VAL A 28 -3.32 -3.49 -9.80
N ALA A 29 -2.03 -3.42 -9.47
CA ALA A 29 -1.22 -4.61 -9.22
C ALA A 29 -1.76 -5.44 -8.05
N ALA A 30 -2.16 -4.79 -6.95
CA ALA A 30 -2.75 -5.46 -5.79
C ALA A 30 -4.07 -6.18 -6.15
N MET A 31 -4.92 -5.52 -6.94
CA MET A 31 -6.16 -6.14 -7.45
C MET A 31 -5.88 -7.36 -8.32
N LEU A 32 -4.87 -7.29 -9.21
CA LEU A 32 -4.47 -8.42 -10.05
C LEU A 32 -3.96 -9.60 -9.22
N VAL A 33 -3.12 -9.34 -8.21
CA VAL A 33 -2.64 -10.39 -7.29
C VAL A 33 -3.81 -11.01 -6.51
N TYR A 34 -4.74 -10.19 -6.03
CA TYR A 34 -5.92 -10.67 -5.33
C TYR A 34 -6.78 -11.57 -6.23
N ILE A 35 -7.06 -11.16 -7.47
CA ILE A 35 -7.82 -11.95 -8.44
C ILE A 35 -7.08 -13.24 -8.77
N TYR A 36 -5.77 -13.18 -8.98
CA TYR A 36 -4.94 -14.35 -9.27
C TYR A 36 -5.02 -15.38 -8.13
N LEU A 37 -4.85 -14.96 -6.88
CA LEU A 37 -4.97 -15.85 -5.73
C LEU A 37 -6.39 -16.42 -5.61
N ASN A 38 -7.41 -15.59 -5.81
CA ASN A 38 -8.81 -16.00 -5.71
C ASN A 38 -9.24 -16.98 -6.81
N LEU A 39 -8.60 -16.98 -7.98
CA LEU A 39 -8.95 -17.88 -9.09
C LEU A 39 -8.08 -19.14 -9.15
N PHE A 40 -6.78 -19.01 -8.89
CA PHE A 40 -5.81 -20.09 -9.14
C PHE A 40 -5.31 -20.78 -7.87
N HIS A 41 -5.46 -20.15 -6.68
CA HIS A 41 -4.93 -20.67 -5.41
C HIS A 41 -5.97 -20.60 -4.29
N LEU A 42 -7.14 -21.19 -4.51
CA LEU A 42 -8.30 -21.14 -3.62
C LEU A 42 -7.99 -21.57 -2.17
N GLU A 43 -7.18 -22.62 -1.98
CA GLU A 43 -6.80 -23.09 -0.64
C GLU A 43 -5.96 -22.05 0.10
N THR A 44 -4.92 -21.52 -0.55
CA THR A 44 -4.07 -20.46 -0.01
C THR A 44 -4.88 -19.20 0.25
N PHE A 45 -5.76 -18.82 -0.68
CA PHE A 45 -6.65 -17.68 -0.53
C PHE A 45 -7.59 -17.84 0.66
N GLY A 46 -8.20 -19.02 0.84
CA GLY A 46 -9.03 -19.34 1.99
C GLY A 46 -8.24 -19.26 3.31
N GLY A 47 -7.00 -19.74 3.34
CA GLY A 47 -6.10 -19.60 4.48
C GLY A 47 -5.77 -18.15 4.81
N LEU A 48 -5.48 -17.34 3.79
CA LEU A 48 -5.22 -15.91 3.94
C LEU A 48 -6.45 -15.12 4.44
N VAL A 49 -7.65 -15.48 3.98
CA VAL A 49 -8.91 -14.89 4.50
C VAL A 49 -9.11 -15.24 5.98
N ARG A 50 -8.79 -16.47 6.39
CA ARG A 50 -8.85 -16.87 7.81
C ARG A 50 -7.85 -16.08 8.65
N LEU A 51 -6.60 -15.96 8.19
CA LEU A 51 -5.59 -15.13 8.85
C LEU A 51 -6.06 -13.67 9.00
N ALA A 52 -6.66 -13.11 7.95
CA ALA A 52 -7.19 -11.74 7.99
C ALA A 52 -8.35 -11.60 9.00
N ARG A 53 -9.17 -12.64 9.17
CA ARG A 53 -10.19 -12.69 10.22
C ARG A 53 -9.56 -12.74 11.61
N ASP A 54 -8.55 -13.57 11.83
CA ASP A 54 -7.89 -13.68 13.13
C ASP A 54 -7.24 -12.33 13.52
N VAL A 55 -6.63 -11.64 12.56
CA VAL A 55 -6.10 -10.28 12.78
C VAL A 55 -7.21 -9.30 13.15
N LEU A 56 -8.36 -9.35 12.46
CA LEU A 56 -9.51 -8.51 12.78
C LEU A 56 -10.05 -8.78 14.19
N ASP A 57 -10.11 -10.04 14.59
CA ASP A 57 -10.56 -10.44 15.92
C ASP A 57 -9.59 -9.97 17.02
N ILE A 58 -8.27 -10.02 16.77
CA ILE A 58 -7.27 -9.44 17.69
C ILE A 58 -7.45 -7.92 17.81
N PHE A 59 -7.61 -7.21 16.68
CA PHE A 59 -7.85 -5.76 16.73
C PHE A 59 -9.12 -5.45 17.51
N ARG A 60 -10.20 -6.20 17.27
CA ARG A 60 -11.45 -6.07 18.02
C ARG A 60 -11.22 -6.21 19.52
N GLN A 61 -10.55 -7.28 19.97
CA GLN A 61 -10.25 -7.48 21.39
C GLN A 61 -9.38 -6.36 21.96
N GLN A 62 -8.38 -5.91 21.19
CA GLN A 62 -7.47 -4.87 21.63
C GLN A 62 -8.15 -3.52 21.79
N PHE A 63 -9.00 -3.15 20.83
CA PHE A 63 -9.79 -1.94 20.95
C PHE A 63 -10.78 -2.05 22.11
N GLU A 64 -11.36 -3.23 22.39
CA GLU A 64 -12.39 -3.40 23.42
C GLU A 64 -11.80 -3.16 24.81
N TYR A 65 -10.55 -3.59 24.99
CA TYR A 65 -9.76 -3.29 26.17
C TYR A 65 -9.45 -1.79 26.33
N TRP A 66 -9.09 -1.09 25.24
CA TRP A 66 -8.64 0.31 25.30
C TRP A 66 -9.80 1.31 25.38
N LEU A 67 -10.91 1.00 24.70
CA LEU A 67 -12.03 1.90 24.48
C LEU A 67 -13.37 1.19 24.75
N PRO A 68 -13.60 0.65 25.97
CA PRO A 68 -14.79 -0.13 26.28
C PRO A 68 -16.10 0.67 26.11
N SER A 69 -16.08 2.00 26.31
CA SER A 69 -17.25 2.87 26.18
C SER A 69 -17.58 3.30 24.73
N ALA A 70 -16.59 3.30 23.83
CA ALA A 70 -16.79 3.61 22.41
C ALA A 70 -16.99 2.34 21.56
N ALA A 71 -16.92 1.16 22.19
CA ALA A 71 -16.88 -0.11 21.49
C ALA A 71 -18.17 -0.52 20.79
N ASN A 72 -19.34 -0.12 21.30
CA ASN A 72 -20.60 -0.59 20.73
C ASN A 72 -20.97 0.03 19.36
N PRO A 73 -20.91 1.37 19.16
CA PRO A 73 -21.35 1.94 17.89
C PRO A 73 -20.23 1.96 16.82
N ALA A 74 -18.98 2.24 17.19
CA ALA A 74 -17.90 2.38 16.20
C ALA A 74 -17.49 1.05 15.57
N TYR A 75 -17.62 -0.06 16.30
CA TYR A 75 -17.21 -1.39 15.83
C TYR A 75 -18.25 -2.02 14.92
N ALA A 76 -19.53 -1.85 15.26
CA ALA A 76 -20.63 -2.34 14.44
C ALA A 76 -20.54 -1.78 13.02
N THR A 77 -20.15 -0.51 12.88
CA THR A 77 -20.05 0.15 11.58
C THR A 77 -18.68 -0.06 10.92
N LEU A 78 -17.56 0.36 11.53
CA LEU A 78 -16.27 0.34 10.83
C LEU A 78 -15.67 -1.06 10.70
N LEU A 79 -15.65 -1.85 11.78
CA LEU A 79 -15.07 -3.20 11.78
C LEU A 79 -16.07 -4.25 11.31
N GLY A 80 -17.37 -4.01 11.50
CA GLY A 80 -18.45 -4.85 10.97
C GLY A 80 -18.59 -4.74 9.44
N GLU A 81 -18.41 -3.54 8.88
CA GLU A 81 -18.42 -3.35 7.42
C GLU A 81 -17.09 -3.74 6.75
N LEU A 82 -15.95 -3.60 7.44
CA LEU A 82 -14.68 -4.18 6.98
C LEU A 82 -14.69 -5.70 7.17
N GLY A 83 -15.25 -6.40 6.19
CA GLY A 83 -15.13 -7.85 6.12
C GLY A 83 -13.66 -8.31 6.01
N PRO A 84 -13.38 -9.59 6.34
CA PRO A 84 -12.01 -10.15 6.30
C PRO A 84 -11.37 -10.08 4.91
N LYS A 85 -12.18 -10.01 3.84
CA LYS A 85 -11.69 -9.80 2.47
C LYS A 85 -11.08 -8.41 2.26
N SER A 86 -11.64 -7.37 2.88
CA SER A 86 -11.14 -5.99 2.77
C SER A 86 -9.79 -5.84 3.47
N ILE A 87 -9.63 -6.47 4.64
CA ILE A 87 -8.35 -6.51 5.37
C ILE A 87 -7.33 -7.31 4.59
N LEU A 88 -7.73 -8.45 4.01
CA LEU A 88 -6.84 -9.21 3.14
C LEU A 88 -6.37 -8.37 1.94
N LEU A 89 -7.29 -7.64 1.29
CA LEU A 89 -6.94 -6.76 0.17
C LEU A 89 -5.99 -5.64 0.61
N LEU A 90 -6.19 -5.06 1.80
CA LEU A 90 -5.28 -4.07 2.38
C LEU A 90 -3.89 -4.66 2.65
N LEU A 91 -3.81 -5.87 3.21
CA LEU A 91 -2.54 -6.57 3.48
C LEU A 91 -1.81 -6.91 2.17
N ILE A 92 -2.52 -7.43 1.17
CA ILE A 92 -1.96 -7.68 -0.17
C ILE A 92 -1.49 -6.37 -0.78
N GLY A 93 -2.30 -5.31 -0.70
CA GLY A 93 -1.95 -3.99 -1.20
C GLY A 93 -0.69 -3.43 -0.55
N LEU A 94 -0.55 -3.58 0.78
CA LEU A 94 0.64 -3.16 1.51
C LEU A 94 1.89 -3.93 1.07
N VAL A 95 1.80 -5.25 0.95
CA VAL A 95 2.90 -6.11 0.49
C VAL A 95 3.30 -5.74 -0.94
N VAL A 96 2.34 -5.64 -1.85
CA VAL A 96 2.57 -5.27 -3.26
C VAL A 96 3.18 -3.88 -3.38
N ALA A 97 2.66 -2.88 -2.66
CA ALA A 97 3.22 -1.54 -2.64
C ALA A 97 4.66 -1.52 -2.10
N THR A 98 4.95 -2.30 -1.06
CA THR A 98 6.30 -2.41 -0.50
C THR A 98 7.27 -3.00 -1.52
N VAL A 99 6.86 -4.05 -2.24
CA VAL A 99 7.66 -4.66 -3.32
C VAL A 99 7.89 -3.66 -4.45
N ILE A 100 6.83 -3.04 -4.98
CA ILE A 100 6.92 -2.07 -6.09
C ILE A 100 7.83 -0.89 -5.71
N ARG A 101 7.68 -0.32 -4.51
CA ARG A 101 8.53 0.79 -4.05
C ARG A 101 9.98 0.39 -3.88
N SER A 102 10.23 -0.82 -3.37
CA SER A 102 11.58 -1.34 -3.20
C SER A 102 12.27 -1.51 -4.56
N LEU A 103 11.55 -2.05 -5.55
CA LEU A 103 12.03 -2.19 -6.91
C LEU A 103 12.24 -0.83 -7.59
N ALA A 104 11.29 0.10 -7.47
CA ALA A 104 11.41 1.45 -8.02
C ALA A 104 12.63 2.19 -7.46
N ARG A 105 12.91 2.03 -6.16
CA ARG A 105 14.12 2.56 -5.51
C ARG A 105 15.38 1.86 -6.00
N ALA A 106 15.37 0.54 -6.16
CA ALA A 106 16.53 -0.19 -6.67
C ALA A 106 16.90 0.24 -8.10
N VAL A 107 15.89 0.44 -8.96
CA VAL A 107 16.08 0.92 -10.34
C VAL A 107 16.64 2.35 -10.36
N SER A 108 16.12 3.24 -9.51
CA SER A 108 16.59 4.64 -9.47
C SER A 108 18.01 4.80 -8.90
N VAL A 109 18.48 3.83 -8.12
CA VAL A 109 19.83 3.82 -7.52
C VAL A 109 20.89 3.14 -8.40
N SER A 110 20.50 2.59 -9.56
CA SER A 110 21.38 1.80 -10.41
C SER A 110 22.67 2.55 -10.87
N PRO A 111 23.85 1.87 -10.86
CA PRO A 111 25.17 2.48 -11.09
C PRO A 111 25.43 2.98 -12.52
N LEU A 112 24.51 2.73 -13.47
CA LEU A 112 24.60 3.25 -14.84
C LEU A 112 24.57 4.79 -14.90
N SER A 113 24.03 5.47 -13.88
CA SER A 113 24.08 6.94 -13.77
C SER A 113 25.46 7.48 -13.31
N ARG A 114 26.33 6.64 -12.73
CA ARG A 114 27.69 7.04 -12.31
C ARG A 114 28.70 7.00 -13.45
N ALA A 115 28.53 6.11 -14.43
CA ALA A 115 29.49 5.95 -15.54
C ALA A 115 29.61 7.22 -16.42
N HIS A 116 28.53 8.00 -16.55
CA HIS A 116 28.56 9.22 -17.34
C HIS A 116 29.19 10.43 -16.63
N ARG A 117 29.48 10.32 -15.33
CA ARG A 117 30.10 11.40 -14.54
C ARG A 117 31.63 11.29 -14.48
N HIS A 118 32.20 10.11 -14.75
CA HIS A 118 33.66 9.91 -14.75
C HIS A 118 34.33 10.09 -16.12
N SER A 119 33.58 10.10 -17.23
CA SER A 119 34.16 10.35 -18.56
C SER A 119 34.32 11.85 -18.90
N ARG A 120 34.00 12.75 -17.95
CA ARG A 120 34.13 14.22 -18.09
C ARG A 120 35.09 14.83 -17.07
N ALA A 121 35.86 14.01 -16.37
CA ALA A 121 36.96 14.44 -15.51
C ALA A 121 38.29 14.16 -16.22
#